data_AF-A0A444KRK6-F1
#
_entry.id   AF-A0A444KRK6-F1
#
_cell.length_a   1.000
_cell.length_b   1.000
_cell.length_c   1.000
_cell.angle_alpha   90.00
_cell.angle_beta   90.00
_cell.angle_gamma   90.00
#
_symmetry.space_group_name_H-M   'P 1'
#
loop_
_entity.id
_entity.type
_entity.pdbx_description
1 polymer ?
#
loop_
_entity_poly.entity_id
_entity_poly.type
_entity_poly.pdbx_seq_one_letter_code
_entity_poly.pdbx_strand_id
1 'polypeptide(L)'
;MAGQIALLRDGATLLRTDRGEGPAVVFQHGLGGGEAQVAQTCPTGFRRLTLECRGHGGSGFGERRPFSFEMFADDVLAAADRAGLDRFVAGGISMGAGIALRLACRHPERVAGLILVRPAWTFSPAPQNMQPIAEVAELILEHSADEARRIFAQSET
;
A
#
# COMPACT_ATOMS: atom_id res chain seq x y z
N MET A 1 -1.03 -7.39 -22.30
CA MET A 1 -0.39 -7.75 -21.02
C MET A 1 0.34 -6.51 -20.50
N ALA A 2 -0.29 -5.70 -19.65
CA ALA A 2 0.44 -4.63 -18.97
C ALA A 2 1.40 -5.31 -17.97
N GLY A 3 2.69 -5.33 -18.30
CA GLY A 3 3.73 -5.98 -17.50
C GLY A 3 3.95 -5.22 -16.19
N GLN A 4 4.31 -5.95 -15.13
CA GLN A 4 4.87 -5.32 -13.93
C GLN A 4 6.16 -4.59 -14.32
N ILE A 5 6.27 -3.33 -13.93
CA ILE A 5 7.44 -2.49 -14.18
C ILE A 5 8.22 -2.38 -12.88
N ALA A 6 9.51 -2.70 -12.90
CA ALA A 6 10.38 -2.59 -11.75
C ALA A 6 10.99 -1.18 -11.64
N LEU A 7 11.10 -0.67 -10.42
CA LEU A 7 11.97 0.46 -10.08
C LEU A 7 12.87 0.10 -8.89
N LEU A 8 14.13 0.53 -8.93
CA LEU A 8 15.09 0.33 -7.84
C LEU A 8 15.11 1.57 -6.95
N ARG A 9 14.97 1.36 -5.64
CA ARG A 9 15.03 2.43 -4.65
C ARG A 9 15.46 1.94 -3.27
N ASP A 10 16.50 2.54 -2.71
CA ASP A 10 17.00 2.26 -1.35
C ASP A 10 17.19 0.74 -1.10
N GLY A 11 17.84 0.07 -2.07
CA GLY A 11 18.08 -1.37 -2.06
C GLY A 11 16.85 -2.26 -2.31
N ALA A 12 15.66 -1.68 -2.57
CA ALA A 12 14.47 -2.44 -2.94
C ALA A 12 14.21 -2.40 -4.45
N THR A 13 13.93 -3.57 -5.02
CA THR A 13 13.18 -3.68 -6.29
C THR A 13 11.70 -3.56 -5.97
N LEU A 14 11.04 -2.53 -6.48
CA LEU A 14 9.61 -2.31 -6.30
C LEU A 14 8.90 -2.56 -7.62
N LEU A 15 7.80 -3.31 -7.58
CA LEU A 15 7.00 -3.64 -8.75
C LEU A 15 5.76 -2.75 -8.78
N ARG A 16 5.49 -2.14 -9.93
CA ARG A 16 4.26 -1.39 -10.15
C ARG A 16 3.46 -1.97 -11.30
N THR A 17 2.15 -1.76 -11.22
CA THR A 17 1.19 -2.04 -12.28
C THR A 17 0.54 -0.74 -12.72
N ASP A 18 0.42 -0.56 -14.04
CA ASP A 18 -0.19 0.61 -14.67
C ASP A 18 -1.21 0.10 -15.69
N ARG A 19 -2.50 0.34 -15.43
CA ARG A 19 -3.60 -0.27 -16.20
C ARG A 19 -4.71 0.72 -16.48
N GLY A 20 -5.40 0.50 -17.59
CA GLY A 20 -6.55 1.31 -18.01
C GLY A 20 -6.14 2.61 -18.67
N GLU A 21 -7.13 3.42 -18.98
CA GLU A 21 -7.01 4.71 -19.67
C GLU A 21 -7.91 5.73 -18.97
N GLY A 22 -7.71 7.02 -19.27
CA GLY A 22 -8.47 8.12 -18.67
C GLY A 22 -7.72 8.85 -17.56
N PRO A 23 -8.44 9.58 -16.68
CA PRO A 23 -7.80 10.35 -15.62
C PRO A 23 -6.95 9.46 -14.70
N ALA A 24 -5.81 9.99 -14.25
CA ALA A 24 -4.85 9.23 -13.47
C ALA A 24 -5.30 9.06 -12.02
N VAL A 25 -5.26 7.82 -11.53
CA VAL A 25 -5.47 7.46 -10.14
C VAL A 25 -4.28 6.64 -9.65
N VAL A 26 -3.64 7.09 -8.59
CA VAL A 26 -2.64 6.31 -7.85
C VAL A 26 -3.37 5.64 -6.69
N PHE A 27 -3.60 4.33 -6.78
CA PHE A 27 -4.46 3.60 -5.84
C PHE A 27 -3.71 2.45 -5.17
N GLN A 28 -3.59 2.47 -3.84
CA GLN A 28 -2.73 1.56 -3.09
C GLN A 28 -3.50 0.50 -2.29
N HIS A 29 -2.93 -0.70 -2.24
CA HIS A 29 -3.45 -1.82 -1.46
C HIS A 29 -3.25 -1.62 0.05
N GLY A 30 -3.95 -2.41 0.86
CA GLY A 30 -3.75 -2.49 2.32
C GLY A 30 -2.57 -3.38 2.70
N LEU A 31 -2.21 -3.42 3.98
CA LEU A 31 -1.22 -4.36 4.52
C LEU A 31 -1.65 -5.80 4.21
N GLY A 32 -0.73 -6.62 3.71
CA GLY A 32 -1.03 -8.00 3.25
C GLY A 32 -1.87 -8.09 1.97
N GLY A 33 -2.23 -6.94 1.38
CA GLY A 33 -2.97 -6.86 0.12
C GLY A 33 -2.07 -6.85 -1.12
N GLY A 34 -2.69 -6.72 -2.29
CA GLY A 34 -2.01 -6.64 -3.58
C GLY A 34 -2.96 -6.28 -4.72
N GLU A 35 -2.54 -6.54 -5.96
CA GLU A 35 -3.25 -6.15 -7.19
C GLU A 35 -4.72 -6.60 -7.25
N ALA A 36 -5.03 -7.80 -6.74
CA ALA A 36 -6.40 -8.30 -6.71
C ALA A 36 -7.32 -7.43 -5.82
N GLN A 37 -6.82 -7.00 -4.65
CA GLN A 37 -7.59 -6.19 -3.72
C GLN A 37 -7.91 -4.81 -4.30
N VAL A 38 -6.92 -4.18 -4.94
CA VAL A 38 -7.15 -2.89 -5.60
C VAL A 38 -8.05 -3.04 -6.83
N ALA A 39 -7.96 -4.14 -7.60
CA ALA A 39 -8.82 -4.38 -8.77
C ALA A 39 -10.30 -4.48 -8.41
N GLN A 40 -10.62 -5.02 -7.23
CA GLN A 40 -11.99 -5.12 -6.75
C GLN A 40 -12.54 -3.81 -6.18
N THR A 41 -11.67 -2.89 -5.75
CA THR A 41 -12.07 -1.71 -4.96
C THR A 41 -11.92 -0.39 -5.69
N CYS A 42 -10.91 -0.27 -6.57
CA CYS A 42 -10.67 0.96 -7.32
C CYS A 42 -11.82 1.21 -8.31
N PRO A 43 -12.33 2.45 -8.42
CA PRO A 43 -13.31 2.80 -9.44
C PRO A 43 -12.84 2.46 -10.86
N THR A 44 -13.78 2.09 -11.73
CA THR A 44 -13.53 1.84 -13.15
C THR A 44 -13.51 3.15 -13.95
N GLY A 45 -12.95 3.12 -15.17
CA GLY A 45 -12.88 4.29 -16.05
C GLY A 45 -11.68 5.22 -15.82
N PHE A 46 -10.67 4.75 -15.09
CA PHE A 46 -9.45 5.49 -14.76
C PHE A 46 -8.20 4.74 -15.23
N ARG A 47 -7.12 5.48 -15.50
CA ARG A 47 -5.77 4.93 -15.59
C ARG A 47 -5.23 4.77 -14.17
N ARG A 48 -5.15 3.52 -13.70
CA ARG A 48 -4.72 3.19 -12.35
C ARG A 48 -3.25 2.80 -12.31
N LEU A 49 -2.50 3.47 -11.43
CA LEU A 49 -1.18 3.06 -11.00
C LEU A 49 -1.23 2.49 -9.58
N THR A 50 -0.76 1.26 -9.41
CA THR A 50 -0.61 0.58 -8.12
C THR A 50 0.86 0.22 -7.94
N LEU A 51 1.39 0.46 -6.74
CA LEU A 51 2.72 -0.04 -6.36
C LEU A 51 2.53 -1.23 -5.42
N GLU A 52 3.23 -2.34 -5.65
CA GLU A 52 3.41 -3.33 -4.61
C GLU A 52 4.37 -2.73 -3.57
N CYS A 53 3.84 -2.38 -2.39
CA CYS A 53 4.63 -1.74 -1.36
C CYS A 53 5.78 -2.67 -0.90
N ARG A 54 6.83 -2.10 -0.29
CA ARG A 54 7.97 -2.89 0.22
C ARG A 54 7.50 -4.10 1.04
N GLY A 55 8.10 -5.26 0.77
CA GLY A 55 7.75 -6.52 1.44
C GLY A 55 6.40 -7.12 1.04
N HIS A 56 5.75 -6.63 -0.03
CA HIS A 56 4.52 -7.19 -0.56
C HIS A 56 4.71 -7.69 -1.99
N GLY A 57 4.01 -8.77 -2.34
CA GLY A 57 4.06 -9.36 -3.67
C GLY A 57 5.49 -9.73 -4.07
N GLY A 58 5.93 -9.25 -5.24
CA GLY A 58 7.31 -9.41 -5.71
C GLY A 58 8.24 -8.27 -5.32
N SER A 59 7.76 -7.28 -4.55
CA SER A 59 8.60 -6.15 -4.14
C SER A 59 9.47 -6.49 -2.95
N GLY A 60 10.76 -6.19 -3.10
CA GLY A 60 11.74 -6.39 -2.05
C GLY A 60 11.52 -5.49 -0.84
N PHE A 61 12.13 -5.88 0.27
CA PHE A 61 12.08 -5.10 1.51
C PHE A 61 12.96 -3.84 1.45
N GLY A 62 14.09 -3.91 0.73
CA GLY A 62 15.16 -2.91 0.78
C GLY A 62 15.79 -2.77 2.16
N GLU A 63 16.67 -1.78 2.30
CA GLU A 63 17.56 -1.65 3.47
C GLU A 63 17.01 -0.68 4.52
N ARG A 64 16.26 0.33 4.10
CA ARG A 64 15.79 1.41 5.00
C ARG A 64 14.75 0.90 6.00
N ARG A 65 14.94 1.21 7.28
CA ARG A 65 14.01 0.92 8.41
C ARG A 65 14.00 2.07 9.43
N PRO A 66 12.96 2.16 10.29
CA PRO A 66 11.70 1.40 10.24
C PRO A 66 10.84 1.80 9.03
N PHE A 67 9.90 0.95 8.64
CA PHE A 67 8.90 1.31 7.63
C PHE A 67 7.98 2.41 8.17
N SER A 68 7.59 3.32 7.29
CA SER A 68 6.71 4.46 7.62
C SER A 68 5.85 4.84 6.43
N PHE A 69 4.72 5.49 6.70
CA PHE A 69 3.89 6.06 5.63
C PHE A 69 4.62 7.11 4.80
N GLU A 70 5.61 7.81 5.37
CA GLU A 70 6.45 8.72 4.60
C GLU A 70 7.31 7.98 3.59
N MET A 71 7.96 6.88 4.00
CA MET A 71 8.72 6.04 3.07
C MET A 71 7.83 5.50 1.96
N PHE A 72 6.67 4.92 2.30
CA PHE A 72 5.76 4.39 1.31
C PHE A 72 5.19 5.48 0.38
N ALA A 73 4.88 6.66 0.90
CA ALA A 73 4.44 7.79 0.07
C ALA A 73 5.55 8.23 -0.90
N ASP A 74 6.79 8.33 -0.44
CA ASP A 74 7.90 8.69 -1.31
C ASP A 74 8.09 7.65 -2.43
N ASP A 75 8.00 6.34 -2.12
CA ASP A 75 8.11 5.26 -3.10
C ASP A 75 7.00 5.35 -4.17
N VAL A 76 5.77 5.59 -3.71
CA VAL A 76 4.60 5.74 -4.59
C VAL A 76 4.71 6.99 -5.46
N LEU A 77 5.21 8.10 -4.92
CA LEU A 77 5.47 9.31 -5.69
C LEU A 77 6.52 9.05 -6.78
N ALA A 78 7.62 8.37 -6.45
CA ALA A 78 8.63 8.00 -7.43
C ALA A 78 8.07 7.08 -8.53
N ALA A 79 7.18 6.15 -8.19
CA ALA A 79 6.49 5.33 -9.17
C ALA A 79 5.58 6.15 -10.09
N ALA A 80 4.88 7.16 -9.54
CA ALA A 80 4.04 8.08 -10.30
C ALA A 80 4.88 8.98 -11.24
N ASP A 81 6.01 9.51 -10.76
CA ASP A 81 6.94 10.31 -11.57
C ASP A 81 7.48 9.49 -12.75
N ARG A 82 7.90 8.23 -12.50
CA ARG A 82 8.36 7.31 -13.55
C ARG A 82 7.26 6.90 -14.53
N ALA A 83 6.00 7.14 -14.19
CA ALA A 83 4.85 6.89 -15.04
C ALA A 83 4.38 8.15 -15.79
N GLY A 84 5.05 9.29 -15.58
CA GLY A 84 4.70 10.59 -16.17
C GLY A 84 3.40 11.17 -15.60
N LEU A 85 3.08 10.89 -14.33
CA LEU A 85 1.86 11.37 -13.69
C LEU A 85 2.13 12.65 -12.90
N ASP A 86 1.98 13.80 -13.55
CA ASP A 86 2.22 15.11 -12.91
C ASP A 86 1.13 15.50 -11.91
N ARG A 87 -0.13 15.14 -12.16
CA ARG A 87 -1.23 15.37 -11.21
C ARG A 87 -2.22 14.23 -11.28
N PHE A 88 -2.64 13.71 -10.13
CA PHE A 88 -3.45 12.49 -10.04
C PHE A 88 -4.39 12.51 -8.83
N VAL A 89 -5.43 11.68 -8.85
CA VAL A 89 -6.19 11.35 -7.64
C VAL A 89 -5.40 10.32 -6.85
N ALA A 90 -5.20 10.55 -5.55
CA ALA A 90 -4.55 9.59 -4.68
C ALA A 90 -5.62 8.79 -3.91
N GLY A 91 -5.44 7.49 -3.77
CA GLY A 91 -6.38 6.68 -3.01
C GLY A 91 -5.81 5.36 -2.54
N GLY A 92 -6.60 4.65 -1.75
CA GLY A 92 -6.23 3.31 -1.33
C GLY A 92 -7.08 2.78 -0.19
N ILE A 93 -6.69 1.60 0.27
CA ILE A 93 -7.39 0.80 1.27
C ILE A 93 -6.53 0.70 2.52
N SER A 94 -7.05 1.05 3.70
CA SER A 94 -6.33 0.91 4.98
C SER A 94 -4.93 1.53 4.94
N MET A 95 -3.85 0.74 4.92
CA MET A 95 -2.49 1.20 4.71
C MET A 95 -2.37 2.12 3.48
N GLY A 96 -2.96 1.72 2.35
CA GLY A 96 -2.96 2.51 1.12
C GLY A 96 -3.66 3.86 1.26
N ALA A 97 -4.71 3.95 2.08
CA ALA A 97 -5.35 5.23 2.39
C ALA A 97 -4.45 6.13 3.26
N GLY A 98 -3.68 5.54 4.18
CA GLY A 98 -2.66 6.26 4.95
C GLY A 98 -1.55 6.83 4.05
N ILE A 99 -1.14 6.07 3.03
CA ILE A 99 -0.19 6.53 2.00
C ILE A 99 -0.78 7.69 1.20
N ALA A 100 -2.02 7.56 0.73
CA ALA A 100 -2.71 8.60 -0.03
C ALA A 100 -2.86 9.92 0.77
N LEU A 101 -3.20 9.82 2.05
CA LEU A 101 -3.22 10.98 2.95
C LEU A 101 -1.85 11.63 3.09
N ARG A 102 -0.77 10.85 3.29
CA ARG A 102 0.59 11.41 3.37
C ARG A 102 1.03 12.07 2.08
N LEU A 103 0.66 11.53 0.91
CA LEU A 103 0.88 12.19 -0.38
C LEU A 103 0.17 13.54 -0.44
N ALA A 104 -1.11 13.61 -0.09
CA ALA A 104 -1.87 14.86 -0.13
C ALA A 104 -1.33 15.92 0.84
N CYS A 105 -0.87 15.52 2.03
CA CYS A 105 -0.28 16.45 2.99
C CYS A 105 1.08 17.01 2.54
N ARG A 106 1.90 16.22 1.86
CA ARG A 106 3.28 16.60 1.47
C ARG A 106 3.38 17.20 0.07
N HIS A 107 2.48 16.79 -0.82
CA HIS A 107 2.46 17.14 -2.24
C HIS A 107 1.05 17.56 -2.70
N PRO A 108 0.41 18.55 -2.03
CA PRO A 108 -0.96 18.97 -2.36
C PRO A 108 -1.11 19.44 -3.81
N GLU A 109 -0.04 19.94 -4.43
CA GLU A 109 0.01 20.33 -5.85
C GLU A 109 -0.13 19.15 -6.81
N ARG A 110 0.30 17.96 -6.38
CA ARG A 110 0.24 16.71 -7.18
C ARG A 110 -1.09 15.99 -7.03
N VAL A 111 -1.81 16.21 -5.92
CA VAL A 111 -3.03 15.46 -5.58
C VAL A 111 -4.29 16.25 -5.97
N ALA A 112 -4.98 15.80 -7.00
CA ALA A 112 -6.23 16.39 -7.49
C ALA A 112 -7.46 16.03 -6.62
N GLY A 113 -7.37 14.97 -5.83
CA GLY A 113 -8.45 14.47 -4.98
C GLY A 113 -8.05 13.22 -4.21
N LEU A 114 -8.90 12.81 -3.26
CA LEU A 114 -8.66 11.67 -2.38
C LEU A 114 -9.78 10.63 -2.45
N ILE A 115 -9.42 9.35 -2.47
CA ILE A 115 -10.34 8.21 -2.30
C ILE A 115 -9.83 7.33 -1.14
N LEU A 116 -10.52 7.37 0.00
CA LEU A 116 -10.07 6.71 1.23
C LEU A 116 -11.02 5.59 1.63
N VAL A 117 -10.54 4.34 1.59
CA VAL A 117 -11.35 3.17 1.95
C VAL A 117 -10.87 2.57 3.26
N ARG A 118 -11.68 2.69 4.32
CA ARG A 118 -11.38 2.16 5.68
C ARG A 118 -9.96 2.53 6.13
N PRO A 119 -9.63 3.83 6.29
CA PRO A 119 -8.26 4.29 6.42
C PRO A 119 -7.55 3.74 7.66
N ALA A 120 -6.23 3.51 7.54
CA ALA A 120 -5.40 3.15 8.68
C ALA A 120 -5.32 4.31 9.69
N TRP A 121 -5.06 3.96 10.95
CA TRP A 121 -4.77 4.94 11.99
C TRP A 121 -3.37 5.53 11.79
N THR A 122 -3.25 6.85 11.70
CA THR A 122 -1.99 7.54 11.37
C THR A 122 -1.49 8.49 12.46
N PHE A 123 -2.21 8.62 13.57
CA PHE A 123 -1.91 9.59 14.63
C PHE A 123 -1.01 9.05 15.75
N SER A 124 -0.92 7.73 15.91
CA SER A 124 -0.09 7.09 16.92
C SER A 124 0.35 5.71 16.44
N PRO A 125 1.57 5.25 16.80
CA PRO A 125 2.02 3.91 16.47
C PRO A 125 1.23 2.86 17.26
N ALA A 126 0.86 1.76 16.60
CA ALA A 126 0.27 0.56 17.20
C ALA A 126 -0.79 0.83 18.29
N PRO A 127 -1.88 1.55 18.00
CA PRO A 127 -2.95 1.77 18.97
C PRO A 127 -3.56 0.42 19.39
N GLN A 128 -4.23 0.39 20.55
CA GLN A 128 -4.73 -0.86 21.15
C GLN A 128 -5.65 -1.67 20.21
N ASN A 129 -6.43 -1.02 19.36
CA ASN A 129 -7.28 -1.69 18.37
C ASN A 129 -6.51 -2.35 17.21
N MET A 130 -5.18 -2.20 17.14
CA MET A 130 -4.30 -2.91 16.21
C MET A 130 -3.60 -4.12 16.84
N GLN A 131 -3.81 -4.39 18.14
CA GLN A 131 -3.25 -5.58 18.81
C GLN A 131 -3.54 -6.90 18.08
N PRO A 132 -4.75 -7.15 17.52
CA PRO A 132 -4.98 -8.38 16.76
C PRO A 132 -4.02 -8.56 15.56
N ILE A 133 -3.56 -7.47 14.94
CA ILE A 133 -2.60 -7.54 13.82
C ILE A 133 -1.21 -7.94 14.32
N ALA A 134 -0.81 -7.44 15.49
CA ALA A 134 0.48 -7.80 16.11
C ALA A 134 0.49 -9.27 16.51
N GLU A 135 -0.58 -9.75 17.15
CA GLU A 135 -0.74 -11.15 17.52
C GLU A 135 -0.69 -12.07 16.29
N VAL A 136 -1.42 -11.75 15.22
CA VAL A 136 -1.36 -12.52 13.97
C VAL A 136 0.07 -12.55 13.40
N ALA A 137 0.80 -11.43 13.48
CA ALA A 137 2.18 -11.37 13.00
C ALA A 137 3.11 -12.27 13.82
N GLU A 138 2.99 -12.25 15.15
CA GLU A 138 3.75 -13.13 16.05
C GLU A 138 3.43 -14.61 15.79
N LEU A 139 2.14 -14.95 15.71
CA LEU A 139 1.71 -16.32 15.45
C LEU A 139 2.23 -16.87 14.11
N ILE A 140 2.28 -16.06 13.05
CA ILE A 140 2.81 -16.48 11.75
C ILE A 140 4.35 -16.60 11.75
N LEU A 141 5.05 -15.93 12.67
CA LEU A 141 6.50 -16.10 12.84
C LEU A 141 6.84 -17.40 13.58
N GLU A 142 5.95 -17.86 14.47
CA GLU A 142 6.18 -19.02 15.33
C GLU A 142 5.52 -20.30 14.81
N HIS A 143 4.45 -20.18 14.01
CA HIS A 143 3.64 -21.30 13.55
C HIS A 143 3.40 -21.27 12.04
N SER A 144 2.94 -22.41 11.50
CA SER A 144 2.38 -22.44 10.15
C SER A 144 1.16 -21.53 10.05
N ALA A 145 0.86 -20.98 8.87
CA ALA A 145 -0.29 -20.09 8.68
C ALA A 145 -1.63 -20.72 9.12
N ASP A 146 -1.83 -22.03 8.88
CA ASP A 146 -3.03 -22.75 9.29
C ASP A 146 -3.13 -22.94 10.81
N GLU A 147 -1.99 -23.15 11.48
CA GLU A 147 -1.94 -23.25 12.93
C GLU A 147 -2.10 -21.89 13.59
N ALA A 148 -1.38 -20.86 13.12
CA ALA A 148 -1.55 -19.46 13.54
C ALA A 148 -3.02 -19.03 13.44
N ARG A 149 -3.70 -19.37 12.34
CA ARG A 149 -5.13 -19.10 12.16
C ARG A 149 -6.01 -19.82 13.19
N ARG A 150 -5.73 -21.08 13.49
CA ARG A 150 -6.50 -21.85 14.50
C ARG A 150 -6.32 -21.26 15.89
N ILE A 151 -5.09 -20.87 16.26
CA ILE A 151 -4.78 -20.24 17.54
C ILE A 151 -5.49 -18.89 17.65
N PHE A 152 -5.30 -18.02 16.66
CA PHE A 152 -5.91 -16.69 16.64
C PHE A 152 -7.44 -16.73 16.71
N ALA A 153 -8.10 -17.68 16.02
CA ALA A 153 -9.54 -17.83 16.06
C ALA A 153 -10.11 -18.26 17.43
N GLN A 154 -9.24 -18.71 18.35
CA GLN A 154 -9.57 -19.04 19.73
C GLN A 154 -9.09 -17.98 20.73
N SER A 155 -8.42 -16.93 20.26
CA SER A 155 -7.95 -15.83 21.09
C SER A 155 -9.12 -14.95 21.58
N GLU A 156 -8.86 -14.17 22.63
CA GLU A 156 -9.82 -13.18 23.14
C GLU A 156 -9.79 -11.86 22.34
N THR A 157 -8.92 -11.76 21.34
CA THR A 157 -8.62 -10.56 20.54
C THR A 157 -9.47 -10.47 19.27
#